data_AF-A0A1M4TFM0-F1
#
_entry.id   AF-A0A1M4TFM0-F1
#
_cell.length_a   1.000
_cell.length_b   1.000
_cell.length_c   1.000
_cell.angle_alpha   90.00
_cell.angle_beta   90.00
_cell.angle_gamma   90.00
#
_symmetry.space_group_name_H-M   'P 1'
#
loop_
_entity.id
_entity.type
_entity.pdbx_description
1 polymer ?
#
loop_
_entity_poly.entity_id
_entity_poly.type
_entity_poly.pdbx_seq_one_letter_code
_entity_poly.pdbx_strand_id
1 'polypeptide(L)' 'MEERGGLFKIVLKAKQGDKEAIEEIIRCFEPLIMSSVKGVDEEIKEDLRHDLIEIIIRAVKNFEIK' A
#
# COMPACT_ATOMS: atom_id res chain seq x y z
N MET A 1 11.94 20.01 -5.12
CA MET A 1 10.60 20.11 -5.75
C MET A 1 10.24 18.85 -6.55
N GLU A 2 10.92 17.71 -6.34
CA GLU A 2 10.82 16.51 -7.21
C GLU A 2 10.06 15.31 -6.59
N GLU A 3 9.72 15.33 -5.30
CA GLU A 3 9.17 14.14 -4.64
C GLU A 3 7.71 13.81 -5.04
N ARG A 4 6.91 14.80 -5.40
CA ARG A 4 5.50 14.60 -5.80
C ARG A 4 5.36 13.91 -7.16
N GLY A 5 6.34 14.09 -8.05
CA GLY A 5 6.34 13.45 -9.37
C GLY A 5 6.64 11.95 -9.32
N GLY A 6 7.37 11.49 -8.29
CA GLY A 6 7.69 10.07 -8.08
C GLY A 6 6.48 9.26 -7.63
N LEU A 7 5.84 9.70 -6.54
CA LEU A 7 4.66 9.02 -5.98
C LEU A 7 3.51 8.91 -7.00
N PHE A 8 3.26 9.98 -7.75
CA PHE A 8 2.22 9.97 -8.78
C PHE A 8 2.50 8.96 -9.90
N LYS A 9 3.77 8.86 -10.35
CA LYS A 9 4.19 7.85 -11.33
C LYS A 9 4.04 6.43 -10.79
N ILE A 10 4.39 6.21 -9.52
CA ILE A 10 4.25 4.90 -8.87
C ILE A 10 2.77 4.51 -8.80
N VAL A 11 1.87 5.42 -8.42
CA VAL A 11 0.42 5.15 -8.41
C VAL A 11 -0.11 4.83 -9.80
N LEU A 12 0.32 5.57 -10.84
CA LEU A 12 -0.04 5.30 -12.22
C LEU A 12 0.41 3.91 -12.69
N LYS A 13 1.66 3.54 -12.41
CA LYS A 13 2.20 2.20 -12.74
C LYS A 13 1.43 1.11 -12.00
N ALA A 14 1.20 1.29 -10.69
CA ALA A 14 0.47 0.33 -9.87
C ALA A 14 -0.97 0.11 -10.39
N LYS A 15 -1.64 1.17 -10.87
CA LYS A 15 -2.96 1.07 -11.50
C LYS A 15 -2.95 0.26 -12.80
N GLN A 16 -1.84 0.27 -13.53
CA GLN A 16 -1.65 -0.55 -14.74
C GLN A 16 -1.30 -2.01 -14.42
N GLY A 17 -1.20 -2.39 -13.14
CA GLY A 17 -0.86 -3.74 -12.71
C GLY A 17 0.64 -4.00 -12.57
N ASP A 18 1.46 -2.95 -12.58
CA ASP A 18 2.89 -3.05 -12.28
C ASP A 18 3.10 -3.52 -10.84
N LYS A 19 3.66 -4.72 -10.70
CA LYS A 19 3.85 -5.37 -9.39
C LYS A 19 4.89 -4.64 -8.54
N GLU A 20 5.96 -4.13 -9.15
CA GLU A 20 7.02 -3.41 -8.44
C GLU A 20 6.47 -2.10 -7.86
N ALA A 21 5.62 -1.41 -8.62
CA ALA A 21 4.97 -0.20 -8.14
C ALA A 21 3.96 -0.48 -7.01
N ILE A 22 3.22 -1.59 -7.08
CA ILE A 22 2.34 -2.03 -5.99
C ILE A 22 3.14 -2.35 -4.73
N GLU A 23 4.23 -3.11 -4.86
CA GLU A 23 5.13 -3.42 -3.74
C GLU A 23 5.73 -2.15 -3.11
N GLU A 24 6.13 -1.18 -3.92
CA GLU A 24 6.66 0.09 -3.43
C GLU A 24 5.62 0.87 -2.63
N ILE A 25 4.36 0.91 -3.09
CA ILE A 25 3.26 1.49 -2.32
C ILE A 25 3.06 0.74 -1.01
N ILE A 26 3.04 -0.59 -1.03
CA ILE A 26 2.88 -1.39 0.19
C ILE A 26 4.02 -1.08 1.19
N ARG A 27 5.27 -0.98 0.73
CA ARG A 27 6.41 -0.59 1.58
C ARG A 27 6.25 0.79 2.19
N CYS A 28 5.66 1.75 1.47
CA CYS A 28 5.34 3.07 2.04
C CYS A 28 4.31 2.98 3.18
N PHE A 29 3.37 2.04 3.11
CA PHE A 29 2.34 1.84 4.14
C PHE A 29 2.74 0.87 5.26
N GLU A 30 3.76 0.03 5.04
CA GLU A 30 4.25 -0.95 6.01
C GLU A 30 4.50 -0.40 7.43
N PRO A 31 5.17 0.76 7.63
CA PRO A 31 5.34 1.32 8.97
C PRO A 31 4.01 1.72 9.64
N LEU A 32 3.02 2.17 8.85
CA LEU A 32 1.69 2.50 9.36
C LEU A 32 0.89 1.25 9.72
N ILE A 33 0.98 0.20 8.89
CA ILE A 33 0.37 -1.10 9.15
C ILE A 33 0.95 -1.69 10.44
N MET A 34 2.28 -1.76 10.55
CA MET A 34 2.99 -2.30 11.73
C MET A 34 2.67 -1.53 13.00
N SER A 35 2.53 -0.20 12.92
CA SER A 35 2.10 0.60 14.07
C SER A 35 0.66 0.31 14.47
N SER A 36 -0.23 0.06 13.51
CA SER A 36 -1.66 -0.22 13.75
C SER A 36 -1.89 -1.59 14.37
N VAL A 37 -1.05 -2.58 14.05
CA VAL A 37 -1.15 -3.96 14.57
C VAL A 37 -0.21 -4.25 15.76
N LYS A 38 0.40 -3.22 16.36
CA LYS A 38 1.42 -3.38 17.41
C LYS A 38 0.90 -4.07 18.69
N GLY A 39 -0.38 -3.95 19.00
CA GLY A 39 -1.03 -4.56 20.18
C GLY A 39 -1.88 -5.78 19.87
N VAL A 40 -1.78 -6.31 18.65
CA VAL A 40 -2.59 -7.42 18.15
C VAL A 40 -1.84 -8.73 18.36
N ASP A 41 -2.57 -9.78 18.71
CA ASP A 41 -2.02 -11.13 18.92
C ASP A 41 -1.33 -11.66 17.65
N GLU A 42 -0.20 -12.35 17.79
CA GLU A 42 0.63 -12.78 16.65
C GLU A 42 -0.14 -13.72 15.71
N GLU A 43 -1.05 -14.54 16.22
CA GLU A 43 -1.86 -15.46 15.39
C GLU A 43 -2.73 -14.70 14.37
N ILE A 44 -3.29 -13.56 14.74
CA ILE A 44 -4.19 -12.77 13.88
C ILE A 44 -3.48 -11.60 13.19
N LYS A 45 -2.23 -11.32 13.56
CA LYS A 45 -1.45 -10.19 13.06
C LYS A 45 -1.09 -10.33 11.59
N GLU A 46 -0.75 -11.54 11.16
CA GLU A 46 -0.45 -11.85 9.74
C GLU A 46 -1.71 -11.73 8.88
N ASP A 47 -2.86 -12.24 9.36
CA ASP A 47 -4.15 -12.12 8.66
C ASP A 47 -4.56 -10.66 8.49
N LEU A 48 -4.50 -9.86 9.57
CA LEU A 48 -4.79 -8.43 9.52
C LEU A 48 -3.83 -7.68 8.60
N ARG A 49 -2.55 -8.07 8.56
CA ARG A 49 -1.59 -7.50 7.61
C ARG A 49 -2.00 -7.79 6.17
N HIS A 50 -2.40 -9.02 5.85
CA HIS A 50 -2.88 -9.38 4.52
C HIS A 50 -4.15 -8.61 4.13
N ASP A 51 -5.13 -8.51 5.03
CA ASP A 51 -6.36 -7.75 4.79
C ASP A 51 -6.06 -6.27 4.50
N LEU A 52 -5.19 -5.65 5.29
CA LEU A 52 -4.79 -4.26 5.11
C LEU A 52 -4.07 -4.05 3.76
N ILE A 53 -3.19 -4.97 3.38
CA ILE A 53 -2.51 -4.94 2.07
C ILE A 53 -3.55 -5.05 0.94
N GLU A 54 -4.51 -5.96 1.04
CA GLU A 54 -5.55 -6.12 0.03
C GLU A 54 -6.39 -4.84 -0.13
N ILE A 55 -6.78 -4.22 0.99
CA ILE A 55 -7.49 -2.94 1.00
C ILE A 55 -6.68 -1.86 0.29
N ILE A 56 -5.38 -1.75 0.57
CA ILE A 56 -4.50 -0.79 -0.09
C ILE A 56 -4.44 -1.04 -1.60
N ILE A 57 -4.27 -2.29 -2.04
CA ILE A 57 -4.24 -2.64 -3.47
C ILE A 57 -5.55 -2.25 -4.15
N ARG A 58 -6.69 -2.57 -3.53
CA ARG A 58 -8.03 -2.20 -4.04
C ARG A 58 -8.19 -0.68 -4.13
N ALA A 59 -7.75 0.05 -3.11
CA ALA A 59 -7.79 1.51 -3.08
C ALA A 59 -6.95 2.13 -4.20
N VAL A 60 -5.72 1.64 -4.42
CA VAL A 60 -4.83 2.11 -5.50
C VAL A 60 -5.44 1.84 -6.87
N LYS A 61 -6.01 0.66 -7.11
CA LYS A 61 -6.67 0.33 -8.38
C LYS A 61 -7.87 1.24 -8.67
N ASN A 62 -8.66 1.53 -7.64
CA ASN A 62 -9.85 2.36 -7.74
C ASN A 62 -9.56 3.87 -7.62
N PHE A 63 -8.32 4.27 -7.37
CA PHE A 63 -7.97 5.68 -7.19
C PHE A 63 -8.22 6.46 -8.48
N GLU A 64 -9.10 7.46 -8.40
CA GLU A 64 -9.35 8.41 -9.47
C GLU A 64 -8.32 9.54 -9.40
N ILE A 65 -7.51 9.63 -10.44
CA ILE A 65 -6.64 10.79 -10.65
C ILE A 65 -7.51 11.89 -11.25
N LYS A 66 -7.88 12.87 -10.44
CA LYS A 66 -8.55 14.11 -10.89
C LYS A 66 -7.54 15.19 -11.25
#